data_AF-A0A942I0A4-F1
#
_entry.id   AF-A0A942I0A4-F1
#
_cell.length_a   1.000
_cell.length_b   1.000
_cell.length_c   1.000
_cell.angle_alpha   90.00
_cell.angle_beta   90.00
_cell.angle_gamma   90.00
#
_symmetry.space_group_name_H-M   'P 1'
#
loop_
_entity.id
_entity.type
_entity.pdbx_description
1 polymer ?
#
loop_
_entity_poly.entity_id
_entity_poly.type
_entity_poly.pdbx_seq_one_letter_code
_entity_poly.pdbx_strand_id
1 'polypeptide(L)'
;MRLVLILSILLMSVFASAGDKIGNGGGLWACYNAKGELLHGMLVDLYEAKAEFQLTTIQDSSLDVVQIIYNRGNIVSGLKKGRQLLQTMDEVLRNDKYVNVELSLVNDAFYRIIPPASSCAEGKWKYTQFANYTTFGTVLVREDLWHSYKIPVVDKAALFWHEAIYRWLRLEQGDLDSIRTRQAVGILFSDLPVAEMQKRLDAVLDLQHPPIPPGTFHGN
;
A
#
# COMPACT_ATOMS: atom_id res chain seq x y z
N MET A 1 14.16 -38.87 -43.07
CA MET A 1 14.69 -37.51 -42.80
C MET A 1 13.65 -36.38 -42.76
N ARG A 2 12.42 -36.53 -43.31
CA ARG A 2 11.41 -35.46 -43.28
C ARG A 2 10.60 -35.34 -41.98
N LEU A 3 10.66 -36.34 -41.09
CA LEU A 3 9.88 -36.36 -39.83
C LEU A 3 10.57 -35.69 -38.64
N VAL A 4 11.90 -35.48 -38.70
CA VAL A 4 12.69 -34.92 -37.58
C VAL A 4 12.61 -33.39 -37.55
N LEU A 5 12.28 -32.73 -38.67
CA LEU A 5 12.22 -31.27 -38.74
C LEU A 5 10.92 -30.66 -38.16
N ILE A 6 9.85 -31.44 -38.03
CA ILE A 6 8.55 -30.95 -37.52
C ILE A 6 8.54 -30.92 -35.98
N LEU A 7 9.38 -31.73 -35.33
CA LEU A 7 9.46 -31.80 -33.86
C LEU A 7 10.26 -30.64 -33.24
N SER A 8 11.14 -30.00 -34.02
CA SER A 8 11.96 -28.87 -33.54
C SER A 8 11.20 -27.54 -33.49
N ILE A 9 10.09 -27.41 -34.22
CA ILE A 9 9.31 -26.16 -34.30
C ILE A 9 8.23 -26.10 -33.19
N LEU A 10 7.88 -27.24 -32.58
CA LEU A 10 6.89 -27.30 -31.50
C LEU A 10 7.44 -27.01 -30.09
N LEU A 11 8.76 -26.83 -29.96
CA LEU A 11 9.45 -26.52 -28.70
C LEU A 11 9.65 -25.02 -28.44
N MET A 12 9.11 -24.15 -29.30
CA MET A 12 8.89 -22.74 -28.94
C MET A 12 7.56 -22.59 -28.20
N SER A 13 7.31 -23.49 -27.25
CA SER A 13 6.20 -23.39 -26.31
C SER A 13 6.43 -22.17 -25.43
N VAL A 14 5.87 -21.06 -25.91
CA VAL A 14 5.15 -20.04 -25.15
C VAL A 14 5.74 -19.83 -23.76
N PHE A 15 6.80 -19.03 -23.68
CA PHE A 15 6.95 -18.17 -22.50
C PHE A 15 5.81 -17.16 -22.55
N ALA A 16 4.60 -17.63 -22.24
CA ALA A 16 3.59 -16.76 -21.69
C ALA A 16 4.19 -16.30 -20.37
N SER A 17 4.96 -15.20 -20.44
CA SER A 17 5.12 -14.35 -19.28
C SER A 17 3.69 -13.95 -18.95
N ALA A 18 3.09 -14.69 -18.01
CA ALA A 18 1.98 -14.20 -17.25
C ALA A 18 2.53 -12.91 -16.65
N GLY A 19 2.33 -11.80 -17.36
CA GLY A 19 2.94 -10.52 -17.03
C GLY A 19 2.73 -10.35 -15.54
N ASP A 20 3.85 -10.26 -14.81
CA ASP A 20 3.86 -10.24 -13.35
C ASP A 20 2.66 -9.41 -12.94
N LYS A 21 1.72 -10.02 -12.21
CA LYS A 21 0.47 -9.33 -11.88
C LYS A 21 0.84 -8.13 -11.03
N ILE A 22 1.06 -7.00 -11.69
CA ILE A 22 1.25 -5.69 -11.11
C ILE A 22 -0.16 -5.28 -10.70
N GLY A 23 -0.59 -5.75 -9.54
CA GLY A 23 -1.35 -4.87 -8.72
C GLY A 23 -0.43 -4.45 -7.60
N ASN A 24 -0.52 -3.18 -7.28
CA ASN A 24 -0.11 -2.60 -6.02
C ASN A 24 -1.38 -1.89 -5.52
N GLY A 25 -1.57 -1.73 -4.22
CA GLY A 25 -2.69 -0.92 -3.77
C GLY A 25 -2.91 -0.88 -2.27
N GLY A 26 -3.34 0.27 -1.77
CA GLY A 26 -3.69 0.44 -0.37
C GLY A 26 -4.90 -0.40 0.04
N GLY A 27 -4.67 -1.25 1.04
CA GLY A 27 -5.69 -2.07 1.69
C GLY A 27 -6.35 -1.34 2.86
N LEU A 28 -7.63 -1.60 3.08
CA LEU A 28 -8.42 -1.06 4.18
C LEU A 28 -9.08 -2.20 4.95
N TRP A 29 -8.94 -2.20 6.27
CA TRP A 29 -9.85 -2.93 7.14
C TRP A 29 -11.13 -2.12 7.28
N ALA A 30 -12.23 -2.65 6.79
CA ALA A 30 -13.55 -2.01 6.85
C ALA A 30 -14.50 -2.84 7.71
N CYS A 31 -15.12 -2.20 8.70
CA CYS A 31 -16.12 -2.79 9.58
C CYS A 31 -17.50 -2.54 8.97
N TYR A 32 -18.21 -3.59 8.57
CA TYR A 32 -19.56 -3.51 8.00
C TYR A 32 -20.59 -4.14 8.94
N ASN A 33 -21.74 -3.49 9.10
CA ASN A 33 -22.86 -4.09 9.83
C ASN A 33 -23.61 -5.15 9.00
N ALA A 34 -24.63 -5.78 9.58
CA ALA A 34 -25.43 -6.81 8.91
C ALA A 34 -26.19 -6.30 7.66
N LYS A 35 -26.37 -4.99 7.50
CA LYS A 35 -27.00 -4.35 6.33
C LYS A 35 -25.99 -3.99 5.24
N GLY A 36 -24.69 -4.22 5.47
CA GLY A 36 -23.62 -3.82 4.56
C GLY A 36 -23.23 -2.34 4.67
N GLU A 37 -23.67 -1.63 5.70
CA GLU A 37 -23.29 -0.22 5.92
C GLU A 37 -21.89 -0.17 6.57
N LEU A 38 -21.03 0.71 6.04
CA LEU A 38 -19.70 0.95 6.61
C LEU A 38 -19.84 1.65 7.97
N LEU A 39 -19.38 0.99 9.03
CA LEU A 39 -19.37 1.54 10.38
C LEU A 39 -18.12 2.38 10.65
N HIS A 40 -16.95 1.86 10.28
CA HIS A 40 -15.66 2.56 10.29
C HIS A 40 -14.62 1.81 9.46
N GLY A 41 -13.54 2.47 9.08
CA GLY A 41 -12.43 1.85 8.37
C GLY A 41 -11.08 2.39 8.82
N MET A 42 -10.04 1.57 8.66
CA MET A 42 -8.65 1.89 8.96
C MET A 42 -7.73 1.34 7.87
N LEU A 43 -6.76 2.14 7.44
CA LEU A 43 -5.76 1.72 6.47
C LEU A 43 -4.90 0.63 7.11
N VAL A 44 -4.64 -0.42 6.34
CA VAL A 44 -3.85 -1.57 6.81
C VAL A 44 -2.48 -1.13 7.29
N ASP A 45 -1.86 -0.17 6.60
CA ASP A 45 -0.57 0.42 6.96
C ASP A 45 -0.54 0.94 8.40
N LEU A 46 -1.50 1.80 8.76
CA LEU A 46 -1.52 2.45 10.07
C LEU A 46 -1.94 1.46 11.17
N TYR A 47 -2.85 0.54 10.83
CA TYR A 47 -3.25 -0.51 11.76
C TYR A 47 -2.10 -1.46 12.08
N GLU A 48 -1.41 -1.99 11.06
CA GLU A 48 -0.23 -2.85 11.25
C GLU A 48 0.90 -2.08 11.94
N ALA A 49 1.11 -0.81 11.61
CA ALA A 49 2.13 0.00 12.29
C ALA A 49 1.91 0.10 13.80
N LYS A 50 0.66 0.28 14.22
CA LYS A 50 0.30 0.29 15.64
C LYS A 50 0.42 -1.09 16.27
N ALA A 51 -0.08 -2.13 15.60
CA ALA A 51 -0.17 -3.48 16.17
C ALA A 51 1.18 -4.22 16.19
N GLU A 52 2.00 -4.06 15.16
CA GLU A 52 3.26 -4.77 14.99
C GLU A 52 4.46 -3.94 15.49
N PHE A 53 4.56 -2.69 15.05
CA PHE A 53 5.72 -1.85 15.33
C PHE A 53 5.54 -0.97 16.59
N GLN A 54 4.39 -1.08 17.27
CA GLN A 54 4.05 -0.33 18.48
C GLN A 54 4.17 1.19 18.27
N LEU A 55 3.88 1.66 17.06
CA LEU A 55 3.90 3.07 16.73
C LEU A 55 2.57 3.72 17.08
N THR A 56 2.62 4.80 17.84
CA THR A 56 1.45 5.68 18.04
C THR A 56 1.31 6.56 16.81
N THR A 57 0.16 6.49 16.14
CA THR A 57 -0.11 7.29 14.95
C THR A 57 -0.74 8.61 15.31
N ILE A 58 -0.45 9.66 14.53
CA ILE A 58 -1.13 10.93 14.69
C ILE A 58 -2.63 10.80 14.50
N GLN A 59 -3.37 11.57 15.30
CA GLN A 59 -4.83 11.66 15.25
C GLN A 59 -5.18 13.11 14.95
N ASP A 60 -4.85 13.57 13.74
CA ASP A 60 -5.16 14.93 13.33
C ASP A 60 -6.41 14.94 12.43
N SER A 61 -7.54 15.27 13.04
CA SER A 61 -8.81 15.45 12.32
C SER A 61 -9.09 16.89 11.93
N SER A 62 -8.20 17.83 12.26
CA SER A 62 -8.40 19.26 12.02
C SER A 62 -7.95 19.71 10.63
N LEU A 63 -7.07 18.92 10.01
CA LEU A 63 -6.51 19.17 8.69
C LEU A 63 -7.27 18.38 7.62
N ASP A 64 -7.35 18.96 6.42
CA ASP A 64 -7.74 18.19 5.24
C ASP A 64 -6.62 17.22 4.83
N VAL A 65 -6.97 16.26 3.97
CA VAL A 65 -6.06 15.21 3.52
C VAL A 65 -4.80 15.77 2.83
N VAL A 66 -4.96 16.81 2.01
CA VAL A 66 -3.87 17.41 1.23
C VAL A 66 -2.88 18.12 2.15
N GLN A 67 -3.37 18.83 3.16
CA GLN A 67 -2.54 19.48 4.17
C GLN A 67 -1.72 18.46 4.97
N ILE A 68 -2.32 17.31 5.34
CA ILE A 68 -1.59 16.22 5.99
C ILE A 68 -0.49 15.68 5.06
N ILE A 69 -0.79 15.46 3.77
CA ILE A 69 0.19 15.00 2.79
C ILE A 69 1.38 15.96 2.72
N TYR A 70 1.15 17.27 2.59
CA TYR A 70 2.21 18.28 2.54
C TYR A 70 3.00 18.39 3.84
N ASN A 71 2.34 18.36 5.00
CA ASN A 71 3.02 18.39 6.29
C ASN A 71 3.99 17.21 6.45
N ARG A 72 3.58 16.03 5.99
CA ARG A 72 4.45 14.84 5.95
C ARG A 72 5.54 14.95 4.89
N GLY A 73 5.27 15.61 3.77
CA GLY A 73 6.26 15.97 2.75
C GLY A 73 7.44 16.77 3.30
N ASN A 74 7.20 17.70 4.23
CA ASN A 74 8.26 18.46 4.90
C ASN A 74 9.20 17.59 5.76
N ILE A 75 8.71 16.48 6.29
CA ILE A 75 9.55 15.50 6.99
C ILE A 75 10.39 14.74 5.96
N VAL A 76 9.74 14.29 4.88
CA VAL A 76 10.36 13.54 3.79
C VAL A 76 11.44 14.35 3.07
N SER A 77 11.31 15.68 2.96
CA SER A 77 12.32 16.52 2.33
C SER A 77 13.70 16.49 3.02
N GLY A 78 13.76 16.07 4.28
CA GLY A 78 15.02 15.89 5.01
C GLY A 78 15.67 14.52 4.85
N LEU A 79 15.06 13.58 4.13
CA LEU A 79 15.60 12.23 3.90
C LEU A 79 16.65 12.24 2.77
N LYS A 80 17.55 11.26 2.77
CA LYS A 80 18.51 11.07 1.66
C LYS A 80 17.81 10.88 0.31
N LYS A 81 16.66 10.20 0.32
CA LYS A 81 15.82 9.90 -0.86
C LYS A 81 14.60 10.83 -0.98
N GLY A 82 14.58 11.91 -0.19
CA GLY A 82 13.41 12.79 -0.03
C GLY A 82 12.94 13.40 -1.35
N ARG A 83 13.88 13.87 -2.18
CA ARG A 83 13.55 14.49 -3.48
C ARG A 83 12.83 13.52 -4.42
N GLN A 84 13.32 12.28 -4.53
CA GLN A 84 12.73 11.27 -5.39
C GLN A 84 11.34 10.85 -4.91
N LEU A 85 11.17 10.71 -3.59
CA LEU A 85 9.87 10.40 -2.99
C LEU A 85 8.85 11.51 -3.21
N LEU A 86 9.25 12.78 -3.06
CA LEU A 86 8.38 13.93 -3.33
C LEU A 86 7.98 14.00 -4.81
N GLN A 87 8.92 13.76 -5.73
CA GLN A 87 8.60 13.66 -7.16
C GLN A 87 7.58 12.54 -7.43
N THR A 88 7.76 11.38 -6.79
CA THR A 88 6.84 10.24 -6.94
C THR A 88 5.47 10.55 -6.35
N MET A 89 5.41 11.27 -5.23
CA MET A 89 4.16 11.76 -4.65
C MET A 89 3.42 12.70 -5.62
N ASP A 90 4.13 13.64 -6.24
CA ASP A 90 3.52 14.53 -7.22
C ASP A 90 2.98 13.76 -8.44
N GLU A 91 3.64 12.69 -8.86
CA GLU A 91 3.14 11.78 -9.90
C GLU A 91 1.86 11.06 -9.48
N VAL A 92 1.81 10.56 -8.25
CA VAL A 92 0.62 9.89 -7.68
C VAL A 92 -0.55 10.87 -7.63
N LEU A 93 -0.34 12.08 -7.09
CA LEU A 93 -1.38 13.11 -6.97
C LEU A 93 -1.89 13.63 -8.31
N ARG A 94 -1.07 13.63 -9.37
CA ARG A 94 -1.50 14.04 -10.71
C ARG A 94 -2.26 12.95 -11.46
N ASN A 95 -2.14 11.69 -11.04
CA ASN A 95 -2.66 10.53 -11.76
C ASN A 95 -3.64 9.71 -10.92
N ASP A 96 -4.26 10.29 -9.90
CA ASP A 96 -5.35 9.65 -9.18
C ASP A 96 -6.67 9.76 -9.97
N LYS A 97 -7.50 8.72 -9.83
CA LYS A 97 -8.85 8.68 -10.41
C LYS A 97 -9.79 8.03 -9.43
N TYR A 98 -10.84 8.76 -9.08
CA TYR A 98 -11.93 8.24 -8.26
C TYR A 98 -12.85 7.40 -9.14
N VAL A 99 -13.17 6.20 -8.66
CA VAL A 99 -14.04 5.27 -9.37
C VAL A 99 -15.11 4.73 -8.42
N ASN A 100 -16.34 4.63 -8.93
CA ASN A 100 -17.49 4.12 -8.18
C ASN A 100 -17.74 2.63 -8.49
N VAL A 101 -16.71 1.82 -8.29
CA VAL A 101 -16.75 0.35 -8.47
C VAL A 101 -15.91 -0.33 -7.39
N GLU A 102 -16.23 -1.59 -7.07
CA GLU A 102 -15.35 -2.40 -6.22
C GLU A 102 -14.05 -2.69 -6.98
N LEU A 103 -12.92 -2.41 -6.34
CA LEU A 103 -11.61 -2.72 -6.89
C LEU A 103 -11.26 -4.18 -6.62
N SER A 104 -10.63 -4.83 -7.60
CA SER A 104 -10.15 -6.20 -7.43
C SER A 104 -9.06 -6.24 -6.36
N LEU A 105 -9.19 -7.21 -5.44
CA LEU A 105 -8.14 -7.52 -4.47
C LEU A 105 -6.85 -7.83 -5.22
N VAL A 106 -5.78 -7.16 -4.81
CA VAL A 106 -4.47 -7.48 -5.33
C VAL A 106 -3.88 -8.66 -4.56
N ASN A 107 -3.27 -9.60 -5.27
CA ASN A 107 -2.67 -10.81 -4.69
C ASN A 107 -1.47 -10.53 -3.78
N ASP A 108 -0.92 -9.32 -3.76
CA ASP A 108 0.20 -8.89 -2.91
C ASP A 108 -0.28 -8.25 -1.60
N ALA A 109 -1.58 -8.29 -1.33
CA ALA A 109 -2.18 -7.66 -0.17
C ALA A 109 -1.58 -8.09 1.17
N PHE A 110 -0.97 -9.29 1.26
CA PHE A 110 -0.20 -9.86 2.39
C PHE A 110 -0.42 -9.20 3.76
N TYR A 111 -1.68 -9.04 4.20
CA TYR A 111 -1.97 -8.48 5.51
C TYR A 111 -1.62 -9.53 6.55
N ARG A 112 -0.97 -9.12 7.63
CA ARG A 112 -0.43 -10.00 8.65
C ARG A 112 -1.25 -9.94 9.94
N ILE A 113 -1.96 -8.83 10.14
CA ILE A 113 -2.74 -8.59 11.35
C ILE A 113 -4.16 -8.19 10.98
N ILE A 114 -5.13 -8.92 11.54
CA ILE A 114 -6.56 -8.64 11.42
C ILE A 114 -7.03 -7.99 12.72
N PRO A 115 -7.79 -6.89 12.65
CA PRO A 115 -8.42 -6.31 13.83
C PRO A 115 -9.26 -7.33 14.61
N PRO A 116 -9.22 -7.30 15.96
CA PRO A 116 -10.00 -8.24 16.76
C PRO A 116 -11.49 -8.03 16.50
N ALA A 117 -12.27 -9.11 16.47
CA ALA A 117 -13.72 -9.01 16.24
C ALA A 117 -14.42 -8.08 17.25
N SER A 118 -13.89 -7.98 18.48
CA SER A 118 -14.40 -7.08 19.52
C SER A 118 -14.27 -5.59 19.18
N SER A 119 -13.37 -5.17 18.28
CA SER A 119 -13.29 -3.76 17.84
C SER A 119 -14.34 -3.39 16.79
N CYS A 120 -15.12 -4.35 16.29
CA CYS A 120 -16.23 -4.17 15.36
C CYS A 120 -17.49 -4.83 15.93
N ALA A 121 -17.90 -4.41 17.13
CA ALA A 121 -18.96 -5.07 17.91
C ALA A 121 -20.31 -5.21 17.18
N GLU A 122 -20.65 -4.26 16.32
CA GLU A 122 -21.91 -4.22 15.55
C GLU A 122 -21.78 -4.79 14.13
N GLY A 123 -20.64 -5.40 13.80
CA GLY A 123 -20.33 -5.78 12.42
C GLY A 123 -19.29 -6.88 12.28
N LYS A 124 -18.71 -6.94 11.08
CA LYS A 124 -17.59 -7.82 10.75
C LYS A 124 -16.51 -7.06 9.98
N TRP A 125 -15.27 -7.35 10.31
CA TRP A 125 -14.12 -6.88 9.56
C TRP A 125 -14.05 -7.57 8.20
N LYS A 126 -13.93 -6.76 7.13
CA LYS A 126 -13.66 -7.20 5.76
C LYS A 126 -12.42 -6.46 5.27
N TYR A 127 -11.45 -7.20 4.74
CA TYR A 127 -10.38 -6.59 3.95
C TYR A 127 -10.98 -6.05 2.65
N THR A 128 -10.76 -4.78 2.37
CA THR A 128 -11.30 -4.08 1.22
C THR A 128 -10.18 -3.35 0.51
N GLN A 129 -10.10 -3.50 -0.80
CA GLN A 129 -9.16 -2.74 -1.62
C GLN A 129 -9.62 -1.29 -1.72
N PHE A 130 -8.83 -0.35 -1.22
CA PHE A 130 -9.18 1.08 -1.21
C PHE A 130 -8.62 1.79 -2.44
N ALA A 131 -7.40 1.47 -2.83
CA ALA A 131 -6.82 1.93 -4.08
C ALA A 131 -6.12 0.81 -4.84
N ASN A 132 -6.01 0.95 -6.17
CA ASN A 132 -5.15 0.12 -7.01
C ASN A 132 -4.26 1.01 -7.86
N TYR A 133 -2.98 0.72 -7.87
CA TYR A 133 -2.04 1.20 -8.86
C TYR A 133 -2.16 0.38 -10.14
N THR A 134 -2.44 1.05 -11.25
CA THR A 134 -2.49 0.42 -12.57
C THR A 134 -1.10 0.31 -13.20
N THR A 135 -0.94 -0.62 -14.14
CA THR A 135 0.29 -0.75 -14.94
C THR A 135 0.65 0.51 -15.72
N PHE A 136 -0.30 1.41 -15.98
CA PHE A 136 -0.11 2.65 -16.73
C PHE A 136 0.17 3.87 -15.84
N GLY A 137 0.37 3.69 -14.53
CA GLY A 137 0.74 4.80 -13.64
C GLY A 137 -0.43 5.56 -13.01
N THR A 138 -1.68 5.11 -13.23
CA THR A 138 -2.87 5.69 -12.60
C THR A 138 -3.16 5.02 -11.26
N VAL A 139 -3.51 5.80 -10.24
CA VAL A 139 -4.05 5.30 -8.97
C VAL A 139 -5.57 5.35 -9.02
N LEU A 140 -6.23 4.20 -9.07
CA LEU A 140 -7.68 4.11 -8.94
C LEU A 140 -8.03 4.12 -7.45
N VAL A 141 -8.85 5.07 -7.01
CA VAL A 141 -9.31 5.19 -5.62
C VAL A 141 -10.81 4.95 -5.58
N ARG A 142 -11.29 4.14 -4.64
CA ARG A 142 -12.73 3.95 -4.44
C ARG A 142 -13.39 5.23 -3.92
N GLU A 143 -14.23 5.80 -4.75
CA GLU A 143 -14.90 7.09 -4.51
C GLU A 143 -15.80 7.04 -3.26
N ASP A 144 -16.55 5.95 -3.08
CA ASP A 144 -17.47 5.78 -1.96
C ASP A 144 -16.75 5.68 -0.60
N LEU A 145 -15.60 5.02 -0.57
CA LEU A 145 -14.72 4.97 0.60
C LEU A 145 -14.03 6.33 0.82
N TRP A 146 -13.58 6.98 -0.26
CA TRP A 146 -12.91 8.27 -0.19
C TRP A 146 -13.77 9.36 0.42
N HIS A 147 -15.05 9.43 0.05
CA HIS A 147 -15.97 10.43 0.60
C HIS A 147 -16.59 10.04 1.95
N SER A 148 -16.38 8.80 2.41
CA SER A 148 -16.88 8.37 3.70
C SER A 148 -16.16 9.06 4.86
N TYR A 149 -16.93 9.69 5.74
CA TYR A 149 -16.43 10.24 7.01
C TYR A 149 -16.08 9.14 8.05
N LYS A 150 -16.43 7.88 7.74
CA LYS A 150 -16.14 6.71 8.58
C LYS A 150 -14.69 6.22 8.43
N ILE A 151 -13.94 6.79 7.49
CA ILE A 151 -12.51 6.55 7.29
C ILE A 151 -11.78 7.85 7.65
N PRO A 152 -10.86 7.82 8.63
CA PRO A 152 -10.17 9.03 9.07
C PRO A 152 -9.37 9.69 7.94
N VAL A 153 -9.23 11.02 8.03
CA VAL A 153 -8.45 11.81 7.05
C VAL A 153 -6.96 11.44 7.07
N VAL A 154 -6.44 11.02 8.22
CA VAL A 154 -5.05 10.54 8.37
C VAL A 154 -4.83 9.26 7.55
N ASP A 155 -5.76 8.30 7.60
CA ASP A 155 -5.71 7.07 6.81
C ASP A 155 -5.75 7.37 5.30
N LYS A 156 -6.56 8.35 4.88
CA LYS A 156 -6.61 8.81 3.49
C LYS A 156 -5.30 9.46 3.04
N ALA A 157 -4.66 10.25 3.89
CA ALA A 157 -3.35 10.83 3.59
C ALA A 157 -2.24 9.75 3.53
N ALA A 158 -2.31 8.77 4.44
CA ALA A 158 -1.37 7.65 4.48
C ALA A 158 -1.48 6.77 3.23
N LEU A 159 -2.67 6.63 2.65
CA LEU A 159 -2.88 5.93 1.38
C LEU A 159 -2.03 6.53 0.24
N PHE A 160 -1.98 7.85 0.11
CA PHE A 160 -1.17 8.49 -0.95
C PHE A 160 0.32 8.28 -0.74
N TRP A 161 0.77 8.33 0.52
CA TRP A 161 2.16 8.02 0.85
C TRP A 161 2.49 6.55 0.63
N HIS A 162 1.53 5.64 0.86
CA HIS A 162 1.68 4.22 0.49
C HIS A 162 1.97 4.09 -1.00
N GLU A 163 1.13 4.65 -1.86
CA GLU A 163 1.30 4.52 -3.31
C GLU A 163 2.63 5.14 -3.78
N ALA A 164 3.00 6.31 -3.23
CA ALA A 164 4.24 6.99 -3.60
C ALA A 164 5.49 6.21 -3.16
N ILE A 165 5.54 5.80 -1.89
CA ILE A 165 6.67 5.02 -1.36
C ILE A 165 6.75 3.68 -2.07
N TYR A 166 5.63 2.98 -2.25
CA TYR A 166 5.65 1.64 -2.84
C TYR A 166 6.10 1.66 -4.30
N ARG A 167 5.58 2.60 -5.10
CA ARG A 167 6.04 2.80 -6.47
C ARG A 167 7.54 3.05 -6.53
N TRP A 168 8.05 3.93 -5.67
CA TRP A 168 9.48 4.22 -5.61
C TRP A 168 10.31 2.98 -5.25
N LEU A 169 9.94 2.25 -4.19
CA LEU A 169 10.64 1.03 -3.78
C LEU A 169 10.61 -0.04 -4.88
N ARG A 170 9.48 -0.20 -5.57
CA ARG A 170 9.36 -1.18 -6.66
C ARG A 170 10.26 -0.84 -7.85
N LEU A 171 10.29 0.44 -8.27
CA LEU A 171 11.09 0.87 -9.41
C LEU A 171 12.59 0.91 -9.10
N GLU A 172 12.96 1.38 -7.91
CA GLU A 172 14.36 1.64 -7.57
C GLU A 172 15.04 0.46 -6.85
N GLN A 173 14.25 -0.39 -6.18
CA GLN A 173 14.76 -1.47 -5.33
C GLN A 173 14.18 -2.84 -5.66
N GLY A 174 13.24 -2.93 -6.59
CA GLY A 174 12.66 -4.20 -7.03
C GLY A 174 11.75 -4.87 -6.01
N ASP A 175 11.14 -4.12 -5.09
CA ASP A 175 10.23 -4.69 -4.09
C ASP A 175 9.03 -5.39 -4.76
N LEU A 176 8.74 -6.61 -4.31
CA LEU A 176 7.67 -7.45 -4.84
C LEU A 176 6.38 -7.37 -4.01
N ASP A 177 6.46 -6.86 -2.80
CA ASP A 177 5.35 -6.73 -1.85
C ASP A 177 5.38 -5.36 -1.14
N SER A 178 4.33 -5.06 -0.38
CA SER A 178 4.17 -3.77 0.29
C SER A 178 4.60 -3.78 1.77
N ILE A 179 5.31 -4.80 2.28
CA ILE A 179 5.66 -4.90 3.71
C ILE A 179 6.54 -3.70 4.11
N ARG A 180 7.58 -3.44 3.33
CA ARG A 180 8.50 -2.32 3.58
C ARG A 180 7.82 -0.96 3.45
N THR A 181 6.92 -0.82 2.48
CA THR A 181 6.05 0.36 2.34
C THR A 181 5.25 0.61 3.60
N ARG A 182 4.55 -0.40 4.13
CA ARG A 182 3.71 -0.25 5.34
C ARG A 182 4.53 0.19 6.54
N GLN A 183 5.73 -0.36 6.70
CA GLN A 183 6.64 0.06 7.77
C GLN A 183 7.04 1.53 7.60
N ALA A 184 7.43 1.95 6.39
CA ALA A 184 7.78 3.33 6.11
C ALA A 184 6.60 4.29 6.34
N VAL A 185 5.40 3.96 5.84
CA VAL A 185 4.17 4.75 6.07
C VAL A 185 3.85 4.83 7.56
N GLY A 186 3.93 3.72 8.28
CA GLY A 186 3.73 3.68 9.73
C GLY A 186 4.66 4.61 10.50
N ILE A 187 5.95 4.63 10.14
CA ILE A 187 6.93 5.55 10.72
C ILE A 187 6.58 7.00 10.36
N LEU A 188 6.29 7.29 9.09
CA LEU A 188 5.98 8.64 8.61
C LEU A 188 4.75 9.25 9.31
N PHE A 189 3.76 8.42 9.66
CA PHE A 189 2.53 8.84 10.31
C PHE A 189 2.53 8.66 11.83
N SER A 190 3.66 8.27 12.41
CA SER A 190 3.82 8.21 13.86
C SER A 190 3.91 9.60 14.51
N ASP A 191 3.81 9.63 15.84
CA ASP A 191 4.05 10.79 16.70
C ASP A 191 5.53 10.94 17.12
N LEU A 192 6.44 10.18 16.49
CA LEU A 192 7.87 10.27 16.75
C LEU A 192 8.40 11.69 16.49
N PRO A 193 9.42 12.13 17.25
CA PRO A 193 10.15 13.35 16.92
C PRO A 193 10.72 13.30 15.50
N VAL A 194 10.66 14.42 14.77
CA VAL A 194 11.03 14.49 13.34
C VAL A 194 12.39 13.87 13.04
N ALA A 195 13.41 14.15 13.86
CA ALA A 195 14.75 13.59 13.67
C ALA A 195 14.80 12.05 13.79
N GLU A 196 14.05 11.48 14.74
CA GLU A 196 13.96 10.02 14.90
C GLU A 196 13.15 9.39 13.77
N MET A 197 12.08 10.05 13.34
CA MET A 197 11.28 9.63 12.18
C MET A 197 12.14 9.57 10.91
N GLN A 198 12.91 10.61 10.63
CA GLN A 198 13.79 10.68 9.47
C GLN A 198 14.86 9.59 9.51
N LYS A 199 15.51 9.41 10.66
CA LYS A 199 16.50 8.34 10.87
C LYS A 199 15.93 6.96 10.59
N ARG A 200 14.74 6.65 11.11
CA ARG A 200 14.09 5.35 10.90
C ARG A 200 13.61 5.17 9.45
N LEU A 201 13.08 6.23 8.83
CA LEU A 201 12.70 6.20 7.41
C LEU A 201 13.90 5.92 6.52
N ASP A 202 15.01 6.66 6.65
CA ASP A 202 16.23 6.39 5.88
C ASP A 202 16.69 4.94 6.08
N ALA A 203 16.68 4.43 7.31
CA ALA A 203 17.07 3.05 7.60
C ALA A 203 16.18 2.02 6.88
N VAL A 204 14.86 2.21 6.86
CA VAL A 204 13.92 1.32 6.16
C VAL A 204 14.09 1.43 4.65
N LEU A 205 14.21 2.65 4.12
CA LEU A 205 14.34 2.91 2.69
C LEU A 205 15.68 2.43 2.11
N ASP A 206 16.74 2.40 2.92
CA ASP A 206 18.09 1.93 2.53
C ASP A 206 18.26 0.40 2.64
N LEU A 207 17.27 -0.36 3.15
CA LEU A 207 17.37 -1.83 3.22
C LEU A 207 17.53 -2.44 1.82
N GLN A 208 18.59 -3.22 1.62
CA GLN A 208 18.79 -3.97 0.37
C GLN A 208 17.99 -5.27 0.44
N HIS A 209 16.84 -5.29 -0.26
CA HIS A 209 15.84 -6.36 -0.30
C HIS A 209 15.33 -6.81 1.09
N PRO A 210 14.01 -6.88 1.33
CA PRO A 210 13.54 -7.60 2.51
C PRO A 210 14.09 -9.04 2.44
N PRO A 211 14.64 -9.60 3.53
CA PRO A 211 14.95 -11.03 3.55
C PRO A 211 13.67 -11.77 3.18
N ILE A 212 13.73 -12.60 2.13
CA ILE A 212 12.62 -13.50 1.77
C ILE A 212 12.22 -14.21 3.08
N PRO A 213 10.98 -14.06 3.57
CA PRO A 213 10.57 -14.72 4.79
C PRO A 213 10.84 -16.23 4.63
N PRO A 214 11.58 -16.87 5.54
CA PRO A 214 11.80 -18.31 5.45
C PRO A 214 10.43 -19.00 5.60
N GLY A 215 9.83 -19.44 4.49
CA GLY A 215 8.53 -20.12 4.49
C GLY A 215 7.62 -19.89 3.29
N THR A 216 7.89 -18.97 2.37
CA THR A 216 7.07 -18.77 1.15
C THR A 216 7.54 -19.63 -0.03
N PHE A 217 7.81 -20.92 0.22
CA PHE A 217 7.72 -21.93 -0.84
C PHE A 217 6.27 -22.42 -0.88
N HIS A 218 5.45 -21.83 -1.74
CA HIS A 218 4.22 -22.50 -2.14
C HIS A 218 4.62 -23.70 -3.01
N GLY A 219 4.17 -24.88 -2.59
CA GLY A 219 4.46 -26.15 -3.22
C GLY A 219 4.07 -26.18 -4.71
N ASN A 220 4.82 -27.01 -5.43
CA ASN A 220 4.52 -27.48 -6.79
C ASN A 220 3.11 -28.07 -6.91
#